data_AF-A0A3E0HIA8-F1
#
_entry.id   AF-A0A3E0HIA8-F1
#
_cell.length_a   1.000
_cell.length_b   1.000
_cell.length_c   1.000
_cell.angle_alpha   90.00
_cell.angle_beta   90.00
_cell.angle_gamma   90.00
#
_symmetry.space_group_name_H-M   'P 1'
#
loop_
_entity.id
_entity.type
_entity.pdbx_description
1 polymer ?
#
loop_
_entity_poly.entity_id
_entity_poly.type
_entity_poly.pdbx_seq_one_letter_code
_entity_poly.pdbx_strand_id
1 'polypeptide(L)' 'MLRHVSVAVEPGSVVAVVGHNGAGKTTLVRVAVGLARPDGGEVHVAGIPLARLGVRAAARGEPTLSPAITRRLIDR' A
#
# COMPACT_ATOMS: atom_id res chain seq x y z
N MET A 1 10.49 -9.81 3.75
CA MET A 1 9.21 -10.38 4.21
C MET A 1 8.72 -9.52 5.37
N LEU A 2 7.44 -9.13 5.41
CA LEU A 2 6.90 -8.24 6.44
C LEU A 2 6.45 -9.03 7.67
N ARG A 3 6.72 -8.51 8.87
CA ARG A 3 6.28 -9.11 10.14
C ARG A 3 5.82 -8.00 11.08
N HIS A 4 4.55 -8.05 11.49
CA HIS A 4 3.94 -7.15 12.48
C HIS A 4 4.26 -5.66 12.27
N VAL A 5 3.94 -5.13 11.08
CA VAL A 5 4.16 -3.71 10.76
C VAL A 5 2.89 -2.92 11.03
N SER A 6 3.01 -1.82 11.77
CA SER A 6 1.95 -0.84 11.99
C SER A 6 2.45 0.54 11.60
N VAL A 7 1.70 1.23 10.74
CA VAL A 7 2.03 2.59 10.29
C VAL A 7 0.73 3.36 10.03
N ALA A 8 0.73 4.64 10.39
CA ALA A 8 -0.31 5.59 10.02
C ALA A 8 0.34 6.72 9.22
N VAL A 9 -0.37 7.22 8.21
CA VAL A 9 0.11 8.26 7.30
C VAL A 9 -0.97 9.34 7.24
N GLU A 10 -0.60 10.56 7.62
CA GLU A 10 -1.52 11.69 7.62
C GLU A 10 -1.81 12.17 6.19
N PRO A 11 -3.03 12.66 5.91
CA PRO A 11 -3.36 13.27 4.62
C PRO A 11 -2.39 14.40 4.26
N GLY A 12 -1.99 14.46 2.98
CA GLY A 12 -1.06 15.49 2.48
C GLY A 12 0.41 15.28 2.82
N SER A 13 0.74 14.23 3.57
CA SER A 13 2.14 13.89 3.86
C SER A 13 2.80 13.12 2.71
N VAL A 14 4.14 13.24 2.63
CA VAL A 14 4.98 12.43 1.76
C VAL A 14 5.84 11.55 2.66
N VAL A 15 5.70 10.24 2.53
CA VAL A 15 6.42 9.25 3.34
C VAL A 15 7.36 8.45 2.44
N ALA A 16 8.60 8.27 2.90
CA ALA A 16 9.57 7.38 2.26
C ALA A 16 9.74 6.09 3.07
N VAL A 17 9.72 4.95 2.38
CA VAL A 17 10.02 3.64 2.99
C VAL A 17 11.48 3.31 2.73
N VAL A 18 12.30 3.30 3.77
CA VAL A 18 13.75 3.07 3.69
C VAL A 18 14.18 1.77 4.39
N GLY A 19 15.34 1.23 4.01
CA GLY A 19 15.87 -0.02 4.56
C GLY A 19 16.70 -0.81 3.54
N HIS A 20 17.37 -1.87 3.99
CA HIS A 20 18.22 -2.73 3.14
C HIS A 20 17.43 -3.49 2.06
N ASN A 21 18.14 -4.01 1.05
CA ASN A 21 17.54 -4.89 0.05
C ASN A 21 16.99 -6.16 0.71
N GLY A 22 15.82 -6.62 0.27
CA GLY A 22 15.13 -7.77 0.89
C GLY A 22 14.34 -7.46 2.17
N ALA A 23 14.44 -6.25 2.74
CA ALA A 23 13.69 -5.87 3.96
C ALA A 23 12.16 -5.91 3.78
N GLY A 24 11.65 -5.93 2.54
CA GLY A 24 10.21 -5.98 2.25
C GLY A 24 9.58 -4.64 1.90
N LYS A 25 10.36 -3.61 1.60
CA LYS A 25 9.87 -2.27 1.22
C LYS A 25 8.86 -2.32 0.07
N THR A 26 9.21 -3.00 -1.02
CA THR A 26 8.32 -3.18 -2.19
C THR A 26 7.05 -3.94 -1.82
N THR A 27 7.16 -4.95 -0.94
CA THR A 27 5.99 -5.68 -0.43
C THR A 27 5.09 -4.75 0.39
N LEU A 28 5.67 -3.91 1.27
CA LEU A 28 4.92 -2.96 2.09
C LEU A 28 4.16 -1.97 1.23
N VAL A 29 4.82 -1.39 0.22
CA VAL A 29 4.18 -0.44 -0.71
C VAL A 29 3.06 -1.14 -1.48
N ARG A 30 3.29 -2.33 -2.04
CA ARG A 30 2.24 -3.06 -2.79
C ARG A 30 1.03 -3.38 -1.92
N VAL A 31 1.23 -3.77 -0.67
CA VAL A 31 0.14 -4.00 0.29
C VAL A 31 -0.59 -2.69 0.62
N ALA A 32 0.15 -1.62 0.92
CA ALA A 32 -0.42 -0.32 1.29
C ALA A 32 -1.27 0.32 0.17
N VAL A 33 -0.96 0.04 -1.10
CA VAL A 33 -1.70 0.57 -2.26
C VAL A 33 -2.71 -0.44 -2.85
N GLY A 34 -2.86 -1.62 -2.24
CA GLY A 34 -3.82 -2.65 -2.66
C GLY A 34 -3.40 -3.50 -3.87
N LEU A 35 -2.12 -3.47 -4.26
CA LEU A 35 -1.56 -4.31 -5.32
C LEU A 35 -1.13 -5.71 -4.82
N ALA A 36 -1.16 -5.93 -3.52
CA ALA A 36 -0.96 -7.23 -2.89
C ALA A 36 -1.86 -7.36 -1.66
N ARG A 37 -2.37 -8.57 -1.40
CA ARG A 37 -3.15 -8.84 -0.19
C ARG A 37 -2.20 -9.18 0.96
N PRO A 38 -2.36 -8.60 2.16
CA PRO A 38 -1.59 -9.03 3.32
C PRO A 38 -2.03 -10.43 3.77
N ASP A 39 -1.08 -11.23 4.27
CA ASP A 39 -1.37 -12.57 4.82
C ASP A 39 -2.17 -12.49 6.13
N GLY A 40 -2.09 -11.35 6.83
CA GLY A 40 -2.85 -11.06 8.04
C GLY A 40 -2.85 -9.56 8.38
N GLY A 41 -3.77 -9.14 9.24
CA GLY A 41 -4.01 -7.74 9.55
C GLY A 41 -4.86 -7.01 8.52
N GLU A 42 -4.94 -5.68 8.64
CA GLU A 42 -5.80 -4.84 7.81
C GLU A 42 -5.07 -3.59 7.34
N VAL A 43 -5.51 -3.06 6.20
CA VAL A 43 -5.06 -1.76 5.67
C VAL A 43 -6.29 -0.93 5.39
N HIS A 44 -6.33 0.28 5.92
CA HIS A 44 -7.43 1.22 5.72
C HIS A 44 -6.93 2.45 4.96
N VAL A 45 -7.73 2.94 4.02
CA VAL A 45 -7.48 4.19 3.29
C VAL A 45 -8.67 5.10 3.53
N ALA A 46 -8.42 6.29 4.07
CA ALA A 46 -9.46 7.24 4.46
C ALA A 46 -10.56 6.60 5.35
N GLY A 47 -10.15 5.74 6.29
CA GLY A 47 -11.05 5.00 7.19
C GLY A 47 -11.82 3.84 6.54
N ILE A 48 -11.57 3.55 5.26
CA ILE A 48 -12.23 2.46 4.53
C ILE A 48 -11.26 1.29 4.39
N PRO A 49 -11.63 0.06 4.79
CA PRO A 49 -10.80 -1.11 4.59
C PRO A 49 -10.50 -1.34 3.09
N LEU A 50 -9.22 -1.52 2.73
CA LEU A 50 -8.80 -1.79 1.34
C LEU A 50 -9.50 -3.02 0.75
N ALA A 51 -9.81 -4.02 1.57
CA ALA A 51 -10.57 -5.20 1.13
C ALA A 51 -11.94 -4.84 0.53
N ARG A 52 -12.57 -3.75 0.99
CA ARG A 52 -13.85 -3.26 0.44
C ARG A 52 -13.65 -2.44 -0.84
N LEU A 53 -12.54 -1.73 -0.95
CA LEU A 53 -12.20 -0.94 -2.13
C LEU A 53 -11.71 -1.82 -3.31
N GLY A 54 -11.02 -2.92 -2.99
CA GLY A 54 -10.44 -3.87 -3.95
C GLY A 54 -11.45 -4.62 -4.82
N VAL A 55 -12.72 -4.73 -4.41
CA VAL A 55 -13.77 -5.40 -5.23
C VAL A 55 -13.96 -4.70 -6.58
N ARG A 56 -13.70 -3.38 -6.67
CA ARG A 56 -13.87 -2.60 -7.91
C ARG A 56 -12.58 -2.39 -8.69
N ALA A 57 -11.43 -2.34 -8.02
CA ALA A 57 -10.13 -2.05 -8.63
C ALA A 57 -9.36 -3.32 -9.05
N ALA A 58 -9.43 -4.39 -8.25
CA ALA A 58 -8.77 -5.67 -8.56
C ALA A 58 -9.35 -6.35 -9.81
N ALA A 59 -10.64 -6.15 -10.10
CA ALA A 59 -11.28 -6.62 -11.34
C ALA A 59 -10.69 -5.98 -12.61
N ARG A 60 -9.97 -4.85 -12.49
CA ARG A 60 -9.37 -4.11 -13.61
C ARG A 60 -7.84 -4.04 -13.55
N GLY A 61 -7.21 -4.65 -12.56
CA GLY A 61 -5.77 -4.51 -12.33
C GLY A 61 -5.33 -3.08 -12.00
N GLU A 62 -6.27 -2.24 -11.55
CA GLU A 62 -6.01 -0.83 -11.25
C GLU A 62 -5.57 -0.67 -9.78
N PRO A 63 -4.60 0.21 -9.49
CA PRO A 63 -4.30 0.58 -8.11
C PRO A 63 -5.53 1.22 -7.47
N THR A 64 -5.81 0.86 -6.21
CA THR A 64 -6.95 1.39 -5.46
C THR A 64 -6.75 2.86 -5.06
N LEU A 65 -5.49 3.28 -4.97
CA LEU A 65 -5.10 4.68 -4.82
C LEU A 65 -4.95 5.35 -6.20
N SER A 66 -5.11 6.68 -6.25
CA SER A 66 -4.98 7.40 -7.51
C SER A 66 -3.61 7.10 -8.18
N PRO A 67 -3.54 7.08 -9.53
CA PRO A 67 -2.29 6.85 -10.25
C PRO A 67 -1.16 7.81 -9.86
N ALA A 68 -1.50 9.03 -9.44
CA ALA A 68 -0.54 10.05 -9.02
C ALA A 68 0.22 9.64 -7.74
N ILE A 69 -0.46 8.94 -6.81
CA ILE A 69 0.15 8.44 -5.56
C ILE A 69 1.00 7.21 -5.86
N THR A 70 0.51 6.30 -6.71
CA THR A 70 1.19 5.03 -7.04
C THR A 70 2.49 5.25 -7.80
N ARG A 71 2.51 6.16 -8.79
CA ARG A 71 3.71 6.40 -9.63
C ARG A 71 4.87 7.02 -8.85
N ARG A 72 4.57 7.86 -7.86
CA ARG A 72 5.60 8.53 -7.04
C ARG A 72 6.27 7.60 -6.02
N LEU A 73 5.67 6.44 -5.73
CA LEU A 73 6.19 5.45 -4.78
C LEU A 73 7.13 4.40 -5.40
N ILE A 74 7.12 4.23 -6.72
CA ILE A 74 7.86 3.17 -7.42
C ILE A 74 9.10 3.71 -8.17
N ASP A 75 9.08 4.95 -8.65
CA ASP A 75 10.13 5.54 -9.51
C ASP A 75 11.32 6.17 -8.74
N ARG A 76 11.97 5.47 -7.80
CA ARG A 76 13.33 5.85 -7.35
C ARG A 76 14.24 4.65 -7.12
#